data_AF-A0A7Y7QJZ1-F1
#
_entry.id   AF-A0A7Y7QJZ1-F1
#
_cell.length_a   1.000
_cell.length_b   1.000
_cell.length_c   1.000
_cell.angle_alpha   90.00
_cell.angle_beta   90.00
_cell.angle_gamma   90.00
#
_symmetry.space_group_name_H-M   'P 1'
#
loop_
_entity.id
_entity.type
_entity.pdbx_description
1 polymer ?
#
loop_
_entity_poly.entity_id
_entity_poly.type
_entity_poly.pdbx_seq_one_letter_code
_entity_poly.pdbx_strand_id
1 'polypeptide(L)'
;MRSGLNNIQWCAGCGDTLIIGAIKKAFEELGIASHQRVVVSGVGCSGKASQYIDGYAAETLHGRTLPFATGIKMVNPELTVLATGGDGDGYGIGMGHFIHACKRDLNITYIVMDNENYALTTGQASPTTPIGAKTKTTPLGNTKQPFDPIKLAIDAGCTFAKTADSIKFLEMKDIIKEAILHPGFSLVNIHQACPSFKRW
;
A
#
# COMPACT_ATOMS: atom_id res chain seq x y z
N MET A 1 -15.54 -17.16 8.76
CA MET A 1 -14.31 -16.92 7.97
C MET A 1 -14.74 -16.44 6.59
N ARG A 2 -14.14 -15.37 6.04
CA ARG A 2 -14.53 -14.84 4.72
C ARG A 2 -14.15 -15.86 3.63
N SER A 3 -15.08 -16.19 2.72
CA SER A 3 -14.83 -17.12 1.60
C SER A 3 -14.26 -16.37 0.39
N GLY A 4 -13.61 -17.09 -0.54
CA GLY A 4 -13.16 -16.51 -1.81
C GLY A 4 -11.90 -15.63 -1.74
N LEU A 5 -11.16 -15.63 -0.62
CA LEU A 5 -9.93 -14.84 -0.45
C LEU A 5 -8.79 -15.16 -1.45
N ASN A 6 -8.92 -16.29 -2.15
CA ASN A 6 -7.97 -16.74 -3.17
C ASN A 6 -8.50 -16.52 -4.61
N ASN A 7 -9.71 -16.00 -4.77
CA ASN A 7 -10.27 -15.66 -6.08
C ASN A 7 -9.84 -14.24 -6.49
N ILE A 8 -8.56 -14.10 -6.82
CA ILE A 8 -7.95 -12.81 -7.17
C ILE A 8 -8.44 -12.37 -8.56
N GLN A 9 -8.97 -11.15 -8.63
CA GLN A 9 -9.55 -10.58 -9.87
C GLN A 9 -8.57 -9.66 -10.63
N TRP A 10 -7.32 -9.56 -10.19
CA TRP A 10 -6.32 -8.75 -10.88
C TRP A 10 -5.86 -9.41 -12.18
N CYS A 11 -5.31 -8.60 -13.07
CA CYS A 11 -4.80 -9.05 -14.36
C CYS A 11 -3.66 -10.06 -14.20
N ALA A 12 -3.55 -11.01 -15.12
CA ALA A 12 -2.44 -11.96 -15.15
C ALA A 12 -1.10 -11.20 -15.21
N GLY A 13 -0.16 -11.55 -14.33
CA GLY A 13 1.13 -10.88 -14.19
C GLY A 13 1.13 -9.61 -13.33
N CYS A 14 0.02 -9.25 -12.70
CA CYS A 14 -0.03 -8.10 -11.77
C CYS A 14 0.78 -8.38 -10.50
N GLY A 15 1.70 -7.46 -10.16
CA GLY A 15 2.57 -7.55 -8.99
C GLY A 15 1.83 -7.54 -7.65
N ASP A 16 0.62 -6.96 -7.59
CA ASP A 16 -0.21 -6.95 -6.38
C ASP A 16 -0.48 -8.39 -5.86
N THR A 17 -0.54 -9.38 -6.75
CA THR A 17 -0.70 -10.80 -6.37
C THR A 17 0.44 -11.29 -5.48
N LEU A 18 1.68 -10.91 -5.80
CA LEU A 18 2.86 -11.27 -5.01
C LEU A 18 2.88 -10.51 -3.68
N ILE A 19 2.48 -9.25 -3.69
CA ILE A 19 2.37 -8.42 -2.47
C ILE A 19 1.39 -9.05 -1.48
N ILE A 20 0.20 -9.47 -1.92
CA ILE A 20 -0.77 -10.16 -1.06
C ILE A 20 -0.20 -11.47 -0.52
N GLY A 21 0.50 -12.25 -1.36
CA GLY A 21 1.17 -13.47 -0.92
C GLY A 21 2.19 -13.21 0.19
N ALA A 22 3.01 -12.16 0.05
CA ALA A 22 4.01 -11.79 1.03
C ALA A 22 3.39 -11.27 2.34
N ILE A 23 2.32 -10.48 2.27
CA ILE A 23 1.57 -10.05 3.46
C ILE A 23 0.99 -11.25 4.21
N LYS A 24 0.34 -12.17 3.50
CA LYS A 24 -0.20 -13.40 4.11
C LYS A 24 0.90 -14.22 4.80
N LYS A 25 2.04 -14.39 4.13
CA LYS A 25 3.19 -15.14 4.68
C LYS A 25 3.83 -14.42 5.87
N ALA A 26 3.94 -13.09 5.84
CA ALA A 26 4.44 -12.30 6.95
C ALA A 26 3.59 -12.50 8.20
N PHE A 27 2.27 -12.43 8.08
CA PHE A 27 1.39 -12.69 9.22
C PHE A 27 1.46 -14.13 9.73
N GLU A 28 1.54 -15.12 8.82
CA GLU A 28 1.72 -16.53 9.18
C GLU A 28 2.99 -16.74 10.00
N GLU A 29 4.13 -16.21 9.53
CA GLU A 29 5.43 -16.33 10.21
C GLU A 29 5.51 -15.55 11.53
N LEU A 30 4.74 -14.47 11.66
CA LEU A 30 4.63 -13.70 12.92
C LEU A 30 3.60 -14.32 13.90
N GLY A 31 2.85 -15.34 13.49
CA GLY A 31 1.83 -15.96 14.33
C GLY A 31 0.65 -15.05 14.66
N ILE A 32 0.39 -14.01 13.85
CA ILE A 32 -0.68 -13.04 14.10
C ILE A 32 -2.01 -13.64 13.65
N ALA A 33 -2.87 -13.97 14.60
CA ALA A 33 -4.16 -14.58 14.30
C ALA A 33 -5.10 -13.61 13.59
N SER A 34 -6.01 -14.15 12.79
CA SER A 34 -6.96 -13.35 11.99
C SER A 34 -7.85 -12.42 12.83
N HIS A 35 -8.18 -12.78 14.07
CA HIS A 35 -8.96 -11.95 14.99
C HIS A 35 -8.14 -10.84 15.67
N GLN A 36 -6.81 -10.85 15.54
CA GLN A 36 -5.90 -9.84 16.10
C GLN A 36 -5.44 -8.80 15.07
N ARG A 37 -5.87 -8.94 13.81
CA ARG A 37 -5.48 -8.05 12.71
C ARG A 37 -6.66 -7.43 12.00
N VAL A 38 -6.44 -6.23 11.48
CA VAL A 38 -7.36 -5.52 10.61
C VAL A 38 -6.63 -4.99 9.39
N VAL A 39 -7.21 -5.21 8.21
CA VAL A 39 -6.69 -4.70 6.94
C VAL A 39 -7.59 -3.59 6.45
N VAL A 40 -7.05 -2.38 6.37
CA VAL A 40 -7.74 -1.19 5.89
C VAL A 40 -7.20 -0.86 4.50
N SER A 41 -8.09 -0.63 3.55
CA SER A 41 -7.70 -0.24 2.19
C SER A 41 -8.46 0.98 1.70
N GLY A 42 -7.86 1.66 0.72
CA GLY A 42 -8.48 2.76 -0.01
C GLY A 42 -9.16 2.26 -1.29
N VAL A 43 -9.17 3.10 -2.32
CA VAL A 43 -9.79 2.78 -3.62
C VAL A 43 -8.72 2.65 -4.70
N GLY A 44 -8.77 1.56 -5.46
CA GLY A 44 -7.82 1.25 -6.53
C GLY A 44 -7.72 -0.25 -6.77
N CYS A 45 -6.86 -0.69 -7.69
CA CYS A 45 -6.54 -2.12 -7.81
C CYS A 45 -6.01 -2.64 -6.47
N SER A 46 -5.03 -1.94 -5.91
CA SER A 46 -4.49 -2.14 -4.56
C SER A 46 -5.56 -2.07 -3.46
N GLY A 47 -6.61 -1.27 -3.64
CA GLY A 47 -7.74 -1.15 -2.73
C GLY A 47 -8.45 -2.49 -2.46
N LYS A 48 -8.41 -3.43 -3.40
CA LYS A 48 -9.00 -4.77 -3.22
C LYS A 48 -8.22 -5.65 -2.24
N ALA A 49 -7.04 -5.24 -1.76
CA ALA A 49 -6.21 -6.02 -0.83
C ALA A 49 -6.97 -6.47 0.42
N SER A 50 -7.83 -5.61 0.97
CA SER A 50 -8.66 -5.91 2.14
C SER A 50 -9.62 -7.07 1.89
N GLN A 51 -10.00 -7.34 0.63
CA GLN A 51 -10.85 -8.47 0.22
C GLN A 51 -10.08 -9.79 0.10
N TYR A 52 -8.74 -9.75 0.02
CA TYR A 52 -7.92 -10.94 -0.24
C TYR A 52 -7.10 -11.40 0.96
N ILE A 53 -6.93 -10.58 1.99
CA ILE A 53 -6.23 -10.93 3.23
C ILE A 53 -7.26 -11.26 4.31
N ASP A 54 -7.08 -12.37 5.04
CA ASP A 54 -8.01 -12.79 6.09
C ASP A 54 -7.86 -11.97 7.39
N GLY A 55 -8.94 -11.91 8.18
CA GLY A 55 -9.05 -11.09 9.39
C GLY A 55 -10.22 -10.10 9.33
N TYR A 56 -10.22 -9.09 10.21
CA TYR A 56 -11.11 -7.93 10.04
C TYR A 56 -10.64 -7.09 8.86
N ALA A 57 -11.56 -6.43 8.15
CA ALA A 57 -11.21 -5.62 7.00
C ALA A 57 -12.20 -4.49 6.74
N ALA A 58 -11.69 -3.39 6.19
CA ALA A 58 -12.47 -2.26 5.72
C ALA A 58 -11.89 -1.73 4.41
N GLU A 59 -12.67 -1.78 3.34
CA GLU A 59 -12.43 -0.97 2.15
C GLU A 59 -13.13 0.37 2.34
N THR A 60 -12.37 1.45 2.30
CA THR A 60 -12.81 2.79 2.71
C THR A 60 -13.01 3.68 1.49
N LEU A 61 -12.86 5.00 1.67
CA LEU A 61 -12.92 5.97 0.57
C LEU A 61 -11.52 6.25 0.02
N HIS A 62 -11.46 6.75 -1.21
CA HIS A 62 -10.21 7.05 -1.89
C HIS A 62 -9.35 8.04 -1.07
N GLY A 63 -8.14 7.61 -0.73
CA GLY A 63 -7.17 8.31 0.12
C GLY A 63 -7.64 8.54 1.56
N ARG A 64 -8.60 7.75 2.07
CA ARG A 64 -9.08 7.81 3.46
C ARG A 64 -8.70 6.58 4.29
N THR A 65 -7.83 5.73 3.75
CA THR A 65 -7.24 4.57 4.42
C THR A 65 -6.63 4.92 5.77
N LEU A 66 -5.74 5.93 5.81
CA LEU A 66 -4.97 6.27 7.01
C LEU A 66 -5.80 6.94 8.11
N PRO A 67 -6.74 7.88 7.83
CA PRO A 67 -7.67 8.37 8.85
C PRO A 67 -8.51 7.25 9.48
N PHE A 68 -8.98 6.30 8.67
CA PHE A 68 -9.79 5.18 9.17
C PHE A 68 -8.94 4.22 10.01
N ALA A 69 -7.74 3.86 9.54
CA ALA A 69 -6.78 3.05 10.28
C ALA A 69 -6.35 3.71 11.61
N THR A 70 -6.17 5.03 11.60
CA THR A 70 -5.89 5.84 12.81
C THR A 70 -6.99 5.68 13.84
N GLY A 71 -8.25 5.83 13.44
CA GLY A 71 -9.39 5.64 14.35
C GLY A 71 -9.41 4.25 14.97
N ILE A 72 -9.19 3.20 14.15
CA ILE A 72 -9.13 1.82 14.65
C ILE A 72 -7.99 1.65 15.66
N LYS A 73 -6.78 2.11 15.34
CA LYS A 73 -5.62 1.94 16.21
C LYS A 73 -5.75 2.70 17.53
N MET A 74 -6.39 3.88 17.50
CA MET A 74 -6.65 4.67 18.70
C MET A 74 -7.69 4.01 19.63
N VAL A 75 -8.72 3.37 19.07
CA VAL A 75 -9.79 2.73 19.86
C VAL A 75 -9.36 1.36 20.38
N ASN A 76 -8.61 0.59 19.61
CA ASN A 76 -8.09 -0.71 20.02
C ASN A 76 -6.59 -0.85 19.70
N PRO A 77 -5.71 -0.41 20.61
CA PRO A 77 -4.27 -0.45 20.44
C PRO A 77 -3.66 -1.85 20.29
N GLU A 78 -4.37 -2.90 20.74
CA GLU A 78 -3.89 -4.29 20.69
C GLU A 78 -3.98 -4.90 19.29
N LEU A 79 -4.79 -4.31 18.39
CA LEU A 79 -4.90 -4.80 17.02
C LEU A 79 -3.64 -4.47 16.21
N THR A 80 -3.19 -5.44 15.42
CA THR A 80 -2.27 -5.20 14.32
C THR A 80 -3.03 -4.54 13.17
N VAL A 81 -2.75 -3.27 12.91
CA VAL A 81 -3.43 -2.48 11.88
C VAL A 81 -2.55 -2.39 10.65
N LEU A 82 -2.99 -3.01 9.55
CA LEU A 82 -2.34 -2.93 8.25
C LEU A 82 -3.17 -2.05 7.32
N ALA A 83 -2.62 -0.90 6.94
CA ALA A 83 -3.16 -0.05 5.89
C ALA A 83 -2.54 -0.42 4.54
N THR A 84 -3.35 -0.40 3.48
CA THR A 84 -2.91 -0.69 2.11
C THR A 84 -3.48 0.34 1.13
N GLY A 85 -2.71 0.73 0.13
CA GLY A 85 -3.15 1.68 -0.89
C GLY A 85 -2.29 1.62 -2.14
N GLY A 86 -2.72 2.31 -3.20
CA GLY A 86 -1.89 2.57 -4.37
C GLY A 86 -1.13 3.89 -4.18
N ASP A 87 -0.11 4.09 -4.99
CA ASP A 87 0.58 5.39 -5.14
C ASP A 87 -0.37 6.57 -5.32
N GLY A 88 -1.44 6.43 -6.13
CA GLY A 88 -2.47 7.46 -6.26
C GLY A 88 -3.36 7.69 -5.06
N ASP A 89 -3.73 6.60 -4.39
CA ASP A 89 -4.56 6.63 -3.19
C ASP A 89 -3.81 7.30 -2.04
N GLY A 90 -2.54 6.91 -1.83
CA GLY A 90 -1.68 7.37 -0.74
C GLY A 90 -1.03 8.73 -1.00
N TYR A 91 -0.34 8.87 -2.12
CA TYR A 91 0.46 10.06 -2.44
C TYR A 91 -0.27 11.07 -3.31
N GLY A 92 -1.45 10.73 -3.82
CA GLY A 92 -2.33 11.66 -4.54
C GLY A 92 -3.30 12.31 -3.56
N ILE A 93 -4.55 11.86 -3.57
CA ILE A 93 -5.63 12.42 -2.75
C ILE A 93 -5.43 12.16 -1.23
N GLY A 94 -4.67 11.14 -0.85
CA GLY A 94 -4.36 10.78 0.55
C GLY A 94 -3.18 11.53 1.16
N MET A 95 -2.45 12.34 0.39
CA MET A 95 -1.13 12.84 0.77
C MET A 95 -1.10 13.56 2.12
N GLY A 96 -2.07 14.43 2.37
CA GLY A 96 -2.14 15.17 3.64
C GLY A 96 -2.28 14.21 4.84
N HIS A 97 -3.05 13.14 4.70
CA HIS A 97 -3.20 12.15 5.77
C HIS A 97 -1.95 11.30 5.96
N PHE A 98 -1.24 10.97 4.89
CA PHE A 98 0.04 10.27 4.95
C PHE A 98 1.09 11.05 5.74
N ILE A 99 1.31 12.33 5.41
CA ILE A 99 2.25 13.20 6.12
C ILE A 99 1.90 13.27 7.62
N HIS A 100 0.61 13.42 7.94
CA HIS A 100 0.19 13.46 9.34
C HIS A 100 0.14 12.09 10.04
N ALA A 101 0.15 10.98 9.31
CA ALA A 101 0.28 9.65 9.90
C ALA A 101 1.73 9.42 10.36
N CYS A 102 2.72 9.78 9.53
CA CYS A 102 4.13 9.83 9.95
C CYS A 102 4.29 10.64 11.25
N LYS A 103 3.77 11.87 11.28
CA LYS A 103 3.93 12.78 12.43
C LYS A 103 3.25 12.28 13.72
N ARG A 104 2.15 11.52 13.60
CA ARG A 104 1.45 10.96 14.78
C ARG A 104 2.12 9.70 15.31
N ASP A 105 2.89 9.01 14.47
CA ASP A 105 3.67 7.82 14.81
C ASP A 105 2.85 6.73 15.52
N LEU A 106 1.57 6.58 15.14
CA LEU A 106 0.75 5.49 15.65
C LEU A 106 1.22 4.18 15.02
N ASN A 107 1.27 3.11 15.82
CA ASN A 107 1.69 1.77 15.39
C ASN A 107 0.74 1.19 14.32
N ILE A 108 1.00 1.57 13.07
CA ILE A 108 0.24 1.26 11.87
C ILE A 108 1.26 1.01 10.77
N THR A 109 1.17 -0.15 10.12
CA THR A 109 1.96 -0.44 8.93
C THR A 109 1.19 0.01 7.70
N TYR A 110 1.79 0.86 6.87
CA TYR A 110 1.24 1.29 5.59
C TYR A 110 2.04 0.71 4.43
N ILE A 111 1.39 -0.14 3.65
CA ILE A 111 1.95 -0.71 2.42
C ILE A 111 1.36 0.03 1.22
N VAL A 112 2.22 0.69 0.46
CA VAL A 112 1.85 1.32 -0.81
C VAL A 112 2.30 0.43 -1.97
N MET A 113 1.34 0.03 -2.79
CA MET A 113 1.55 -0.77 -4.00
C MET A 113 1.76 0.19 -5.19
N ASP A 114 3.01 0.52 -5.45
CA ASP A 114 3.42 1.58 -6.38
C ASP A 114 3.65 1.02 -7.79
N ASN A 115 2.65 1.18 -8.66
CA ASN A 115 2.77 0.88 -10.08
C ASN A 115 2.91 2.10 -10.97
N GLU A 116 3.08 3.27 -10.37
CA GLU A 116 3.32 4.53 -11.07
C GLU A 116 2.18 4.93 -12.04
N ASN A 117 0.95 4.45 -11.83
CA ASN A 117 -0.24 4.84 -12.61
C ASN A 117 -1.59 4.56 -11.90
N TYR A 118 -2.67 5.19 -12.35
CA TYR A 118 -4.02 4.87 -11.85
C TYR A 118 -4.66 3.75 -12.65
N ALA A 119 -4.26 2.51 -12.37
CA ALA A 119 -4.65 1.35 -13.15
C ALA A 119 -6.17 1.08 -13.16
N LEU A 120 -6.85 1.20 -12.01
CA LEU A 120 -8.30 0.90 -11.92
C LEU A 120 -9.13 1.88 -12.76
N THR A 121 -8.71 3.15 -12.83
CA THR A 121 -9.34 4.17 -13.67
C THR A 121 -8.78 4.20 -15.08
N THR A 122 -8.02 3.17 -15.46
CA THR A 122 -7.52 2.87 -16.81
C THR A 122 -6.23 3.55 -17.25
N GLY A 123 -5.31 3.86 -16.33
CA GLY A 123 -3.90 4.16 -16.65
C GLY A 123 -3.58 5.64 -16.85
N GLN A 124 -4.09 6.51 -15.97
CA GLN A 124 -3.66 7.91 -15.85
C GLN A 124 -2.33 8.01 -15.10
N ALA A 125 -1.61 9.11 -15.28
CA ALA A 125 -0.43 9.41 -14.47
C ALA A 125 -0.77 9.54 -12.98
N SER A 126 0.09 8.96 -12.14
CA SER A 126 0.10 9.07 -10.70
C SER A 126 1.19 10.02 -10.21
N PRO A 127 1.26 10.30 -8.90
CA PRO A 127 2.32 11.14 -8.32
C PRO A 127 3.72 10.52 -8.38
N THR A 128 3.85 9.22 -8.67
CA THR A 128 5.13 8.50 -8.81
C THR A 128 5.46 8.18 -10.27
N THR A 129 4.60 8.55 -11.24
CA THR A 129 4.89 8.37 -12.68
C THR A 129 6.21 9.04 -13.08
N PRO A 130 7.18 8.32 -13.66
CA PRO A 130 8.45 8.90 -14.07
C PRO A 130 8.32 9.99 -15.13
N ILE A 131 9.27 10.92 -15.17
CA ILE A 131 9.35 11.93 -16.25
C ILE A 131 9.48 11.21 -17.59
N GLY A 132 8.75 11.72 -18.59
CA GLY A 132 8.73 11.16 -19.94
C GLY A 132 7.80 9.96 -20.12
N ALA A 133 7.34 9.32 -19.03
CA ALA A 133 6.39 8.21 -19.12
C ALA A 133 5.06 8.68 -19.72
N LYS A 134 4.61 7.99 -20.77
CA LYS A 134 3.36 8.29 -21.47
C LYS A 134 2.22 7.53 -20.83
N THR A 135 1.16 8.24 -20.47
CA THR A 135 -0.07 7.67 -19.90
C THR A 135 -1.29 8.20 -20.67
N LYS A 136 -2.50 7.76 -20.33
CA LYS A 136 -3.72 8.27 -20.99
C LYS A 136 -3.92 9.79 -20.83
N THR A 137 -3.50 10.37 -19.71
CA THR A 137 -3.63 11.81 -19.42
C THR A 137 -2.36 12.60 -19.72
N THR A 138 -1.23 11.92 -19.89
CA THR A 138 0.05 12.52 -20.30
C THR A 138 0.55 11.89 -21.61
N PRO A 139 -0.18 12.03 -22.74
CA PRO A 139 0.17 11.37 -24.00
C PRO A 139 1.52 11.83 -24.58
N LEU A 140 1.94 13.05 -24.23
CA LEU A 140 3.24 13.61 -24.59
C LEU A 140 4.36 13.29 -23.58
N GLY A 141 4.05 12.50 -22.55
CA GLY A 141 4.95 12.19 -21.45
C GLY A 141 4.67 13.03 -20.21
N ASN A 142 4.90 12.47 -19.03
CA ASN A 142 4.84 13.22 -17.77
C ASN A 142 5.97 14.26 -17.72
N THR A 143 5.62 15.48 -17.31
CA THR A 143 6.55 16.62 -17.19
C THR A 143 6.82 17.00 -15.73
N LYS A 144 6.12 16.37 -14.79
CA LYS A 144 6.23 16.66 -13.35
C LYS A 144 7.21 15.69 -12.71
N GLN A 145 8.07 16.21 -11.83
CA GLN A 145 8.95 15.36 -11.04
C GLN A 145 8.11 14.42 -10.17
N PRO A 146 8.34 13.09 -10.22
CA PRO A 146 7.65 12.17 -9.32
C PRO A 146 8.08 12.42 -7.87
N PHE A 147 7.18 12.15 -6.93
CA PHE A 147 7.58 12.10 -5.53
C PHE A 147 8.51 10.92 -5.29
N ASP A 148 9.49 11.12 -4.41
CA ASP A 148 10.22 10.04 -3.75
C ASP A 148 9.49 9.73 -2.43
N PRO A 149 8.79 8.58 -2.34
CA PRO A 149 8.00 8.26 -1.15
C PRO A 149 8.83 8.12 0.12
N ILE A 150 10.06 7.62 0.01
CA ILE A 150 10.93 7.38 1.17
C ILE A 150 11.44 8.69 1.70
N LYS A 151 11.93 9.57 0.81
CA LYS A 151 12.35 10.92 1.20
C LYS A 151 11.19 11.68 1.83
N LEU A 152 10.00 11.62 1.22
CA LEU A 152 8.82 12.28 1.75
C LEU A 152 8.44 11.76 3.14
N ALA A 153 8.51 10.44 3.37
CA ALA A 153 8.24 9.84 4.67
C ALA A 153 9.22 10.35 5.73
N ILE A 154 10.52 10.33 5.42
CA ILE A 154 11.58 10.80 6.32
C ILE A 154 11.38 12.28 6.65
N ASP A 155 11.15 13.12 5.63
CA ASP A 155 10.91 14.56 5.80
C ASP A 155 9.61 14.84 6.61
N ALA A 156 8.62 13.94 6.53
CA ALA A 156 7.40 14.00 7.33
C ALA A 156 7.55 13.46 8.77
N GLY A 157 8.71 12.88 9.11
CA GLY A 157 9.04 12.38 10.45
C GLY A 157 8.76 10.90 10.69
N CYS A 158 8.55 10.08 9.65
CA CYS A 158 8.43 8.63 9.79
C CYS A 158 9.75 8.03 10.31
N THR A 159 9.66 7.16 11.33
CA THR A 159 10.81 6.47 11.93
C THR A 159 11.15 5.14 11.23
N PHE A 160 10.23 4.65 10.39
CA PHE A 160 10.44 3.52 9.49
C PHE A 160 9.89 3.85 8.10
N ALA A 161 10.76 3.82 7.10
CA ALA A 161 10.39 3.93 5.69
C ALA A 161 11.35 3.08 4.85
N LYS A 162 10.83 2.10 4.11
CA LYS A 162 11.62 1.22 3.24
C LYS A 162 10.96 1.03 1.88
N THR A 163 11.79 0.81 0.87
CA THR A 163 11.35 0.35 -0.45
C THR A 163 11.51 -1.16 -0.55
N ALA A 164 10.59 -1.82 -1.26
CA ALA A 164 10.73 -3.20 -1.70
C ALA A 164 10.31 -3.35 -3.17
N ASP A 165 10.57 -4.52 -3.75
CA ASP A 165 10.13 -4.88 -5.10
C ASP A 165 9.30 -6.17 -5.05
N SER A 166 8.12 -6.13 -5.67
CA SER A 166 7.21 -7.27 -5.76
C SER A 166 7.86 -8.54 -6.34
N ILE A 167 8.86 -8.42 -7.22
CA ILE A 167 9.54 -9.59 -7.82
C ILE A 167 10.52 -10.25 -6.84
N LYS A 168 10.98 -9.52 -5.82
CA LYS A 168 11.89 -10.02 -4.77
C LYS A 168 11.11 -10.50 -3.56
N PHE A 169 10.29 -11.53 -3.76
CA PHE A 169 9.29 -11.98 -2.80
C PHE A 169 9.81 -12.18 -1.36
N LEU A 170 10.95 -12.85 -1.19
CA LEU A 170 11.50 -13.14 0.15
C LEU A 170 11.93 -11.86 0.87
N GLU A 171 12.66 -10.99 0.19
CA GLU A 171 13.11 -9.68 0.72
C GLU A 171 11.91 -8.79 1.07
N MET A 172 10.93 -8.70 0.17
CA MET A 172 9.70 -7.95 0.41
C MET A 172 8.94 -8.48 1.65
N LYS A 173 8.79 -9.80 1.77
CA LYS A 173 8.12 -10.42 2.93
C LYS A 173 8.86 -10.09 4.24
N ASP A 174 10.19 -10.16 4.25
CA ASP A 174 10.98 -9.83 5.45
C ASP A 174 10.86 -8.34 5.82
N ILE A 175 10.90 -7.43 4.84
CA ILE A 175 10.65 -5.99 5.08
C ILE A 175 9.25 -5.74 5.65
N ILE A 176 8.22 -6.43 5.14
CA ILE A 176 6.86 -6.31 5.67
C ILE A 176 6.80 -6.78 7.12
N LYS A 177 7.49 -7.86 7.49
CA LYS A 177 7.55 -8.33 8.89
C LYS A 177 8.22 -7.29 9.79
N GLU A 178 9.34 -6.73 9.36
CA GLU A 178 10.02 -5.66 10.10
C GLU A 178 9.11 -4.44 10.29
N ALA A 179 8.36 -4.06 9.26
CA ALA A 179 7.42 -2.95 9.32
C ALA A 179 6.25 -3.21 10.29
N ILE A 180 5.74 -4.44 10.35
CA ILE A 180 4.69 -4.86 11.31
C ILE A 180 5.21 -4.86 12.75
N LEU A 181 6.47 -5.22 12.96
CA LEU A 181 7.09 -5.28 14.29
C LEU A 181 7.60 -3.91 14.78
N HIS A 182 7.71 -2.92 13.89
CA HIS A 182 8.19 -1.58 14.22
C HIS A 182 7.23 -0.88 15.21
N PRO A 183 7.71 -0.36 16.36
CA PRO A 183 6.89 0.36 17.32
C PRO A 183 6.65 1.81 16.84
N GLY A 184 5.74 1.99 15.89
CA GLY A 184 5.41 3.30 15.33
C GLY A 184 4.78 3.19 13.94
N PHE A 185 4.59 4.31 13.28
CA PHE A 185 4.10 4.31 11.90
C PHE A 185 5.23 3.82 10.98
N SER A 186 4.94 2.83 10.14
CA SER A 186 5.90 2.25 9.20
C SER A 186 5.40 2.33 7.77
N LEU A 187 6.22 2.91 6.88
CA LEU A 187 5.96 2.89 5.43
C LEU A 187 6.77 1.78 4.75
N VAL A 188 6.09 0.98 3.93
CA VAL A 188 6.72 0.12 2.92
C VAL A 188 6.20 0.53 1.54
N ASN A 189 7.04 1.17 0.74
CA ASN A 189 6.74 1.47 -0.66
C ASN A 189 7.18 0.30 -1.54
N ILE A 190 6.25 -0.42 -2.16
CA ILE A 190 6.57 -1.60 -2.95
C ILE A 190 6.39 -1.28 -4.43
N HIS A 191 7.49 -1.29 -5.18
CA HIS A 191 7.41 -1.21 -6.63
C HIS A 191 6.79 -2.48 -7.19
N GLN A 192 5.80 -2.32 -8.07
CA GLN A 192 5.06 -3.45 -8.61
C GLN A 192 4.69 -3.29 -10.10
N ALA A 193 4.60 -4.44 -10.77
CA ALA A 193 4.29 -4.51 -12.19
C ALA A 193 2.78 -4.38 -12.46
N CYS A 194 2.40 -3.41 -13.30
CA CYS A 194 1.06 -3.28 -13.85
C CYS A 194 1.05 -3.65 -15.35
N PRO A 195 0.84 -4.94 -15.71
CA PRO A 195 0.96 -5.40 -17.09
C PRO A 195 -0.05 -4.74 -18.04
N SER A 196 -1.20 -4.30 -17.51
CA SER A 196 -2.25 -3.69 -18.33
C SER A 196 -1.90 -2.28 -18.81
N PHE A 197 -1.19 -1.47 -18.03
CA PHE A 197 -1.01 -0.04 -18.34
C PHE A 197 0.43 0.48 -18.26
N LYS A 198 1.31 -0.10 -17.43
CA LYS A 198 2.71 0.33 -17.32
C LYS A 198 3.51 -0.18 -18.51
N ARG A 199 4.28 0.69 -19.18
CA ARG A 199 5.00 0.40 -20.45
C ARG A 199 6.45 0.90 -20.47
N TRP A 200 6.96 1.30 -19.32
CA TRP A 200 8.32 1.78 -19.12
C TRP A 200 9.00 0.94 -18.05
#